data_AF-A0A4Y8RCY1-F1
#
_entry.id   AF-A0A4Y8RCY1-F1
#
_cell.length_a   1.000
_cell.length_b   1.000
_cell.length_c   1.000
_cell.angle_alpha   90.00
_cell.angle_beta   90.00
_cell.angle_gamma   90.00
#
_symmetry.space_group_name_H-M   'P 1'
#
loop_
_entity.id
_entity.type
_entity.pdbx_description
1 polymer ?
#
loop_
_entity_poly.entity_id
_entity_poly.type
_entity_poly.pdbx_seq_one_letter_code
_entity_poly.pdbx_strand_id
1 'polypeptide(L)'
;MKRARAPFRRPPGCLPRRATDGASRQEPGRSDMIAKIIAALILLPIAVVLVVFMVVNRGDVTVSLDPFGSIPQLSFEASLSILLMCAVLAGVILGGIGTFLTQAHHRRASYKRKHEIERLEREMAKQDERIRMLEEDRAATAAGEGSRALAPVARAA
;
A
#
# COMPACT_ATOMS: atom_id res chain seq x y z
N MET A 1 38.43 -37.73 10.76
CA MET A 1 37.75 -38.34 9.60
C MET A 1 36.49 -37.55 9.29
N LYS A 2 36.43 -36.92 8.10
CA LYS A 2 35.37 -36.00 7.67
C LYS A 2 34.10 -36.79 7.35
N ARG A 3 32.98 -36.51 8.02
CA ARG A 3 31.68 -37.06 7.64
C ARG A 3 31.06 -36.19 6.55
N ALA A 4 30.97 -36.76 5.36
CA ALA A 4 30.26 -36.18 4.22
C ALA A 4 28.77 -36.02 4.55
N ARG A 5 28.23 -34.80 4.37
CA ARG A 5 26.79 -34.56 4.41
C ARG A 5 26.17 -35.00 3.09
N ALA A 6 25.28 -35.98 3.16
CA ALA A 6 24.43 -36.38 2.04
C ALA A 6 23.38 -35.27 1.74
N PRO A 7 22.87 -35.19 0.49
CA PRO A 7 21.91 -34.16 0.09
C PRO A 7 20.52 -34.42 0.67
N PHE A 8 19.95 -33.37 1.26
CA PHE A 8 18.62 -33.34 1.87
C PHE A 8 17.53 -33.58 0.83
N ARG A 9 16.88 -34.76 0.88
CA ARG A 9 15.63 -35.03 0.15
C ARG A 9 14.48 -34.37 0.91
N ARG A 10 13.75 -33.47 0.25
CA ARG A 10 12.52 -32.87 0.81
C ARG A 10 11.45 -33.96 1.00
N PRO A 11 10.84 -34.08 2.19
CA PRO A 11 9.69 -34.95 2.37
C PRO A 11 8.43 -34.37 1.72
N PRO A 12 7.52 -35.23 1.22
CA PRO A 12 6.25 -34.83 0.65
C PRO A 12 5.28 -34.47 1.77
N GLY A 13 4.78 -33.23 1.79
CA GLY A 13 3.88 -32.79 2.85
C GLY A 13 3.70 -31.28 2.99
N CYS A 14 4.45 -30.47 2.23
CA CYS A 14 4.17 -29.04 2.10
C CYS A 14 2.81 -28.83 1.44
N LEU A 15 1.74 -28.90 2.22
CA LEU A 15 0.45 -28.37 1.83
C LEU A 15 0.52 -26.84 1.98
N PRO A 16 0.33 -26.08 0.89
CA PRO A 16 0.32 -24.65 1.00
C PRO A 16 -1.02 -24.21 1.59
N ARG A 17 -0.93 -23.43 2.68
CA ARG A 17 -1.55 -22.11 2.78
C ARG A 17 -3.09 -22.04 2.78
N ARG A 18 -3.64 -21.46 3.85
CA ARG A 18 -4.75 -20.49 3.73
C ARG A 18 -4.63 -19.43 4.80
N ALA A 19 -3.87 -18.38 4.46
CA ALA A 19 -3.96 -17.11 5.14
C ALA A 19 -5.29 -16.45 4.72
N THR A 20 -6.32 -16.61 5.55
CA THR A 20 -7.47 -15.72 5.54
C THR A 20 -7.07 -14.48 6.30
N ASP A 21 -6.38 -13.57 5.65
CA ASP A 21 -6.25 -12.20 6.16
C ASP A 21 -6.65 -11.25 5.06
N GLY A 22 -7.83 -10.66 5.26
CA GLY A 22 -8.37 -9.53 4.53
C GLY A 22 -7.56 -8.26 4.79
N ALA A 23 -6.25 -8.32 4.57
CA ALA A 23 -5.52 -7.15 4.14
C ALA A 23 -6.10 -6.80 2.78
N SER A 24 -7.00 -5.81 2.75
CA SER A 24 -7.39 -5.11 1.55
C SER A 24 -6.12 -4.55 0.91
N ARG A 25 -5.46 -5.39 0.12
CA ARG A 25 -4.62 -4.96 -0.97
C ARG A 25 -5.55 -4.08 -1.79
N GLN A 26 -5.41 -2.77 -1.64
CA GLN A 26 -5.68 -1.85 -2.73
C GLN A 26 -4.67 -2.24 -3.82
N GLU A 27 -4.98 -3.32 -4.53
CA GLU A 27 -4.49 -3.55 -5.87
C GLU A 27 -4.94 -2.29 -6.63
N PRO A 28 -4.02 -1.48 -7.19
CA PRO A 28 -4.44 -0.41 -8.09
C PRO A 28 -5.08 -1.10 -9.29
N GLY A 29 -6.40 -1.28 -9.18
CA GLY A 29 -7.18 -1.97 -10.18
C GLY A 29 -7.00 -1.23 -11.49
N ARG A 30 -7.07 -1.94 -12.61
CA ARG A 30 -7.12 -1.35 -13.96
C ARG A 30 -8.10 -0.17 -14.03
N SER A 31 -9.14 -0.19 -13.19
CA SER A 31 -10.11 0.85 -12.89
C SER A 31 -9.51 2.20 -12.44
N ASP A 32 -8.45 2.22 -11.63
CA ASP A 32 -7.80 3.47 -11.16
C ASP A 32 -7.05 4.17 -12.30
N MET A 33 -6.40 3.39 -13.17
CA MET A 33 -5.77 3.92 -14.39
C MET A 33 -6.85 4.48 -15.33
N ILE A 34 -7.97 3.76 -15.49
CA ILE A 34 -9.11 4.21 -16.28
C ILE A 34 -9.74 5.48 -15.68
N ALA A 35 -9.95 5.54 -14.37
CA ALA A 35 -10.50 6.71 -13.68
C ALA A 35 -9.60 7.94 -13.85
N LYS A 36 -8.27 7.77 -13.76
CA LYS A 36 -7.31 8.84 -14.05
C LYS A 36 -7.34 9.29 -15.51
N ILE A 37 -7.49 8.35 -16.45
CA ILE A 37 -7.61 8.67 -17.88
C ILE A 37 -8.91 9.43 -18.14
N ILE A 38 -10.04 9.00 -17.57
CA ILE A 38 -11.32 9.69 -17.69
C ILE A 38 -11.25 11.09 -17.05
N ALA A 39 -10.67 11.19 -15.86
CA ALA A 39 -10.47 12.48 -15.21
C ALA A 39 -9.60 13.42 -16.07
N ALA A 40 -8.51 12.92 -16.66
CA ALA A 40 -7.67 13.69 -17.58
C ALA A 40 -8.42 14.07 -18.87
N LEU A 41 -9.22 13.16 -19.43
CA LEU A 41 -10.03 13.39 -20.62
C LEU A 41 -11.08 14.49 -20.40
N ILE A 42 -11.58 14.65 -19.18
CA ILE A 42 -12.52 15.71 -18.81
C ILE A 42 -11.78 17.00 -18.44
N LEU A 43 -10.69 16.91 -17.68
CA LEU A 43 -9.98 18.08 -17.16
C LEU A 43 -9.21 18.82 -18.25
N LEU A 44 -8.62 18.11 -19.21
CA LEU A 44 -7.87 18.69 -20.31
C LEU A 44 -8.71 19.63 -21.20
N PRO A 45 -9.88 19.23 -21.74
CA PRO A 45 -10.69 20.13 -22.54
C PRO A 45 -11.22 21.31 -21.74
N ILE A 46 -11.57 21.11 -20.46
CA ILE A 46 -11.97 22.22 -19.58
C ILE A 46 -10.83 23.25 -19.47
N ALA A 47 -9.59 22.79 -19.28
CA ALA A 47 -8.43 23.68 -19.23
C ALA A 47 -8.22 24.44 -20.55
N VAL A 48 -8.37 23.79 -21.70
CA VAL A 48 -8.26 24.43 -23.02
C VAL A 48 -9.34 25.51 -23.19
N VAL A 49 -10.59 25.23 -22.85
CA VAL A 49 -11.69 26.20 -22.93
C VAL A 49 -11.42 27.42 -22.05
N LEU A 50 -10.95 27.21 -20.82
CA LEU A 50 -10.57 28.30 -19.92
C LEU A 50 -9.46 29.17 -20.50
N VAL A 51 -8.41 28.56 -21.06
CA VAL A 51 -7.29 29.29 -21.69
C VAL A 51 -7.77 30.09 -22.91
N VAL A 52 -8.56 29.48 -23.80
CA VAL A 52 -9.11 30.17 -24.97
C VAL A 52 -10.01 31.33 -24.52
N PHE A 53 -10.86 31.12 -23.51
CA PHE A 53 -11.70 32.16 -22.94
C PHE A 53 -10.87 33.33 -22.40
N MET A 54 -9.77 33.07 -21.69
CA MET A 54 -8.84 34.12 -21.23
C MET A 54 -8.20 34.89 -22.38
N VAL A 55 -7.77 34.20 -23.44
CA VAL A 55 -7.04 34.82 -24.56
C VAL A 55 -7.96 35.67 -25.43
N VAL A 56 -9.21 35.23 -25.63
CA VAL A 56 -10.21 35.98 -26.39
C VAL A 56 -10.74 37.15 -25.56
N ASN A 57 -10.96 36.96 -24.25
CA ASN A 57 -11.44 38.00 -23.34
C ASN A 57 -10.27 38.73 -22.66
N ARG A 58 -9.42 39.37 -23.49
CA ARG A 58 -8.40 40.33 -23.05
C ARG A 58 -8.95 41.75 -22.80
N GLY A 59 -10.24 41.96 -23.06
CA GLY A 59 -10.87 43.24 -22.77
C GLY A 59 -11.00 43.47 -21.27
N ASP A 60 -10.84 44.72 -20.86
CA ASP A 60 -11.13 45.13 -19.49
C ASP A 60 -12.63 45.11 -19.27
N VAL A 61 -13.06 44.33 -18.27
CA VAL A 61 -14.46 44.20 -17.89
C VAL A 61 -14.58 44.72 -16.47
N THR A 62 -15.55 45.59 -16.24
CA THR A 62 -15.87 46.08 -14.89
C THR A 62 -16.43 44.93 -14.08
N VAL A 63 -15.69 44.46 -13.08
CA VAL A 63 -16.12 43.40 -12.16
C VAL A 63 -16.52 44.04 -10.85
N SER A 64 -17.79 43.86 -10.48
CA SER A 64 -18.36 44.32 -9.21
C SER A 64 -18.56 43.10 -8.30
N LEU A 65 -17.84 43.06 -7.19
CA LEU A 65 -18.01 42.02 -6.17
C LEU A 65 -19.06 42.50 -5.16
N ASP A 66 -20.34 42.25 -5.43
CA ASP A 66 -21.41 42.56 -4.47
C ASP A 66 -21.96 41.28 -3.80
N PRO A 67 -21.43 40.89 -2.62
CA PRO A 67 -21.95 39.74 -1.89
C PRO A 67 -23.29 40.01 -1.18
N PHE A 68 -23.73 41.28 -1.04
CA PHE A 68 -24.90 41.65 -0.24
C PHE A 68 -25.69 42.85 -0.80
N GLY A 69 -25.88 42.92 -2.12
CA GLY A 69 -26.92 43.66 -2.87
C GLY A 69 -27.18 45.14 -2.61
N SER A 70 -26.49 45.83 -1.70
CA SER A 70 -27.00 47.07 -1.08
C SER A 70 -26.00 48.21 -0.95
N ILE A 71 -24.71 47.97 -1.19
CA ILE A 71 -23.69 49.01 -1.13
C ILE A 71 -22.66 48.71 -2.23
N PRO A 72 -22.28 49.69 -3.09
CA PRO A 72 -21.26 49.50 -4.12
C PRO A 72 -19.88 49.36 -3.46
N GLN A 73 -19.55 48.16 -3.01
CA GLN A 73 -18.31 47.86 -2.32
C GLN A 73 -17.43 47.08 -3.30
N LEU A 74 -16.43 47.74 -3.87
CA LEU A 74 -15.36 47.14 -4.65
C LEU A 74 -15.73 46.74 -6.10
N SER A 75 -15.93 47.76 -6.93
CA SER A 75 -15.90 47.63 -8.40
C SER A 75 -14.48 47.95 -8.89
N PHE A 76 -13.88 47.03 -9.63
CA PHE A 76 -12.57 47.25 -10.25
C PHE A 76 -12.61 46.82 -11.71
N GLU A 77 -11.89 47.55 -12.54
CA GLU A 77 -11.64 47.12 -13.91
C GLU A 77 -10.49 46.13 -13.90
N ALA A 78 -10.81 44.88 -14.18
CA ALA A 78 -9.81 43.85 -14.38
C ALA A 78 -10.14 43.11 -15.66
N SER A 79 -9.11 42.89 -16.48
CA SER A 79 -9.20 41.93 -17.56
C SER A 79 -9.61 40.56 -17.02
N LEU A 80 -10.63 39.95 -17.62
CA LEU A 80 -11.11 38.61 -17.27
C LEU A 80 -9.99 37.55 -17.34
N SER A 81 -8.97 37.81 -18.16
CA SER A 81 -7.74 37.01 -18.23
C SER A 81 -7.05 36.90 -16.86
N ILE A 82 -6.92 37.96 -16.07
CA ILE A 82 -6.25 37.93 -14.77
C ILE A 82 -7.08 37.14 -13.76
N LEU A 83 -8.39 37.36 -13.74
CA LEU A 83 -9.31 36.67 -12.83
C LEU A 83 -9.35 35.16 -13.10
N LEU A 84 -9.44 34.74 -14.36
CA LEU A 84 -9.37 33.32 -14.70
C LEU A 84 -7.98 32.74 -14.41
N MET A 85 -6.89 33.50 -14.62
CA MET A 85 -5.54 33.02 -14.30
C MET A 85 -5.44 32.69 -12.82
N CYS A 86 -5.92 33.58 -11.96
CA CYS A 86 -5.95 33.40 -10.52
C CYS A 86 -6.84 32.20 -10.13
N ALA A 87 -8.00 32.03 -10.78
CA ALA A 87 -8.88 30.89 -10.54
C ALA A 87 -8.22 29.54 -10.93
N VAL A 88 -7.56 29.49 -12.08
CA VAL A 88 -6.80 28.31 -12.53
C VAL A 88 -5.64 28.03 -11.59
N LEU A 89 -4.86 29.05 -11.22
CA LEU A 89 -3.74 28.92 -10.30
C LEU A 89 -4.20 28.42 -8.92
N ALA A 90 -5.30 28.97 -8.40
CA ALA A 90 -5.93 28.49 -7.18
C ALA A 90 -6.34 27.02 -7.32
N GLY A 91 -6.98 26.64 -8.42
CA GLY A 91 -7.34 25.25 -8.72
C GLY A 91 -6.13 24.30 -8.72
N VAL A 92 -5.00 24.71 -9.31
CA VAL A 92 -3.75 23.94 -9.31
C VAL A 92 -3.17 23.82 -7.90
N ILE A 93 -3.18 24.90 -7.11
CA ILE A 93 -2.71 24.87 -5.73
C ILE A 93 -3.56 23.93 -4.88
N LEU A 94 -4.89 24.06 -4.95
CA LEU A 94 -5.83 23.18 -4.23
C LEU A 94 -5.69 21.72 -4.66
N GLY A 95 -5.55 21.44 -5.96
CA GLY A 95 -5.31 20.10 -6.48
C GLY A 95 -3.95 19.52 -6.04
N GLY A 96 -2.91 20.36 -6.02
CA GLY A 96 -1.57 20.01 -5.53
C GLY A 96 -1.58 19.69 -4.03
N ILE A 97 -2.26 20.49 -3.21
CA ILE A 97 -2.43 20.25 -1.77
C ILE A 97 -3.19 18.94 -1.54
N GLY A 98 -4.30 18.71 -2.26
CA GLY A 98 -5.05 17.46 -2.18
C GLY A 98 -4.18 16.23 -2.48
N THR A 99 -3.41 16.30 -3.56
CA THR A 99 -2.48 15.22 -3.96
C THR A 99 -1.38 15.01 -2.92
N PHE A 100 -0.82 16.09 -2.39
CA PHE A 100 0.23 16.05 -1.37
C PHE A 100 -0.27 15.41 -0.08
N LEU A 101 -1.50 15.72 0.35
CA LEU A 101 -2.11 15.11 1.54
C LEU A 101 -2.39 13.62 1.35
N THR A 102 -2.88 13.21 0.17
CA THR A 102 -3.09 11.79 -0.15
C THR A 102 -1.77 11.00 -0.16
N GLN A 103 -0.70 11.56 -0.73
CA GLN A 103 0.62 10.91 -0.75
C GLN A 103 1.33 10.94 0.61
N ALA A 104 1.15 11.99 1.40
CA ALA A 104 1.76 12.14 2.72
C ALA A 104 1.35 11.02 3.70
N HIS A 105 0.13 10.50 3.57
CA HIS A 105 -0.34 9.36 4.36
C HIS A 105 0.49 8.09 4.09
N HIS A 106 0.91 7.87 2.84
CA HIS A 106 1.68 6.68 2.44
C HIS A 106 3.13 6.69 2.96
N ARG A 107 3.70 7.87 3.22
CA ARG A 107 5.04 7.99 3.83
C ARG A 107 5.10 7.42 5.25
N ARG A 108 4.01 7.49 6.03
CA ARG A 108 3.94 6.88 7.37
C ARG A 108 3.69 5.37 7.33
N ALA A 109 2.94 4.90 6.34
CA ALA A 109 2.67 3.47 6.16
C ALA A 109 3.93 2.66 5.81
N SER A 110 4.86 3.28 5.08
CA SER A 110 6.10 2.62 4.62
C SER A 110 7.03 2.18 5.75
N TYR A 111 7.06 2.92 6.87
CA TYR A 111 7.87 2.57 8.04
C TYR A 111 7.24 1.45 8.89
N LYS A 112 5.91 1.41 9.00
CA LYS A 112 5.20 0.36 9.75
C LYS A 112 5.31 -1.00 9.07
N ARG A 113 5.22 -1.04 7.73
CA ARG A 113 5.34 -2.29 6.96
C ARG A 113 6.70 -2.97 7.13
N LYS A 114 7.80 -2.22 7.28
CA LYS A 114 9.14 -2.81 7.50
C LYS A 114 9.25 -3.52 8.85
N HIS A 115 8.72 -2.91 9.90
CA HIS A 115 8.73 -3.50 11.24
C HIS A 115 7.81 -4.72 11.34
N GLU A 116 6.68 -4.72 10.62
CA GLU A 116 5.79 -5.87 10.54
C GLU A 116 6.44 -7.05 9.82
N ILE A 117 7.14 -6.81 8.70
CA ILE A 117 7.89 -7.88 8.00
C ILE A 117 8.97 -8.47 8.92
N GLU A 118 9.79 -7.63 9.54
CA GLU A 118 10.87 -8.10 10.41
C GLU A 118 10.32 -8.84 11.64
N ARG A 119 9.19 -8.40 12.19
CA ARG A 119 8.51 -9.10 13.28
C ARG A 119 8.01 -10.47 12.84
N LEU A 120 7.34 -10.56 11.68
CA LEU A 120 6.84 -11.82 11.14
C LEU A 120 7.98 -12.80 10.82
N GLU A 121 9.11 -12.32 10.30
CA GLU A 121 10.31 -13.14 10.06
C GLU A 121 10.88 -13.70 11.37
N ARG A 122 10.96 -12.90 12.43
CA ARG A 122 11.41 -13.37 13.76
C ARG A 122 10.45 -14.39 14.37
N GLU A 123 9.14 -14.23 14.16
CA GLU A 123 8.12 -15.17 14.65
C GLU A 123 8.21 -16.50 13.89
N MET A 124 8.42 -16.48 12.57
CA MET A 124 8.64 -17.67 11.75
C MET A 124 9.91 -18.42 12.16
N ALA A 125 11.03 -17.71 12.36
CA ALA A 125 12.29 -18.31 12.80
C ALA A 125 12.16 -19.03 14.15
N LYS A 126 11.40 -18.45 15.09
CA LYS A 126 11.11 -19.08 16.39
C LYS A 126 10.19 -20.30 16.27
N GLN A 127 9.25 -20.29 15.32
CA GLN A 127 8.38 -21.44 15.08
C GLN A 127 9.17 -22.61 14.49
N ASP A 128 10.04 -22.35 13.51
CA ASP A 128 10.90 -23.39 12.91
C ASP A 128 11.80 -24.05 13.96
N GLU A 129 12.35 -23.27 14.89
CA GLU A 129 13.16 -23.80 15.99
C GLU A 129 12.35 -24.69 16.95
N ARG A 130 11.11 -24.31 17.28
CA ARG A 130 10.21 -25.13 18.11
C ARG A 130 9.83 -26.45 17.44
N ILE A 131 9.53 -26.42 16.13
CA ILE A 131 9.22 -27.64 15.36
C ILE A 131 10.42 -28.59 15.44
N ARG A 132 11.63 -28.06 15.25
CA ARG A 132 12.85 -28.85 15.30
C ARG A 132 13.10 -29.49 16.67
N MET A 133 12.88 -28.75 17.76
CA MET A 133 12.99 -29.31 19.12
C MET A 133 11.97 -30.43 19.37
N LEU A 134 10.72 -30.27 18.91
CA LEU A 134 9.70 -31.31 19.03
C LEU A 134 10.02 -32.56 18.19
N GLU A 135 10.65 -32.39 17.03
CA GLU A 135 11.14 -33.51 16.22
C GLU A 135 12.29 -34.25 16.90
N GLU A 136 13.21 -33.52 17.54
CA GLU A 136 14.31 -34.10 18.32
C GLU A 136 13.78 -34.86 19.55
N ASP A 137 12.80 -34.32 20.28
CA ASP A 137 12.13 -34.99 21.40
C ASP A 137 11.36 -36.25 20.93
N ARG A 138 10.63 -36.17 19.80
CA ARG A 138 9.94 -37.34 19.23
C ARG A 138 10.92 -38.42 18.77
N ALA A 139 12.06 -38.03 18.20
CA ALA A 139 13.11 -38.96 17.82
C ALA A 139 13.74 -39.62 19.06
N ALA A 140 13.93 -38.86 20.15
CA ALA A 140 14.40 -39.38 21.42
C ALA A 140 13.40 -40.35 22.07
N THR A 141 12.09 -40.04 22.05
CA THR A 141 11.06 -40.95 22.58
C THR A 141 10.95 -42.22 21.74
N ALA A 142 11.00 -42.12 20.40
CA ALA A 142 10.97 -43.29 19.50
C ALA A 142 12.21 -44.18 19.67
N ALA A 143 13.39 -43.59 19.87
CA ALA A 143 14.62 -44.34 20.18
C ALA A 143 14.56 -45.02 21.56
N GLY A 144 13.93 -44.36 22.55
CA GLY A 144 13.71 -44.92 23.88
C GLY A 144 12.71 -46.07 23.90
N GLU A 145 11.62 -46.00 23.12
CA GLU A 145 10.65 -47.09 22.96
C GLU A 145 11.25 -48.29 22.23
N GLY A 146 12.04 -48.07 21.18
CA GLY A 146 12.76 -49.14 20.48
C GLY A 146 13.74 -49.92 21.39
N SER A 147 14.42 -49.21 22.30
CA SER A 147 15.32 -49.83 23.29
C SER A 147 14.57 -50.65 24.35
N ARG A 148 13.38 -50.20 24.79
CA ARG A 148 12.52 -50.97 25.70
C ARG A 148 11.92 -52.22 25.06
N ALA A 149 11.63 -52.20 23.76
CA ALA A 149 11.13 -53.36 23.01
C ALA A 149 12.20 -54.44 22.75
N LEU A 150 13.49 -54.07 22.80
CA LEU A 150 14.63 -54.96 22.57
C LEU A 150 15.19 -55.63 23.82
N ALA A 151 14.65 -55.38 25.02
CA ALA A 151 14.94 -56.18 26.21
C ALA A 151 14.20 -57.53 26.12
N PRO A 152 14.84 -58.63 25.68
CA PRO A 152 14.15 -59.88 25.49
C PRO A 152 13.90 -60.47 26.87
N VAL A 153 12.69 -61.01 27.02
CA VAL A 153 12.32 -62.06 27.95
C VAL A 153 13.36 -63.19 27.86
N ALA A 154 14.43 -63.09 28.65
CA ALA A 154 15.48 -64.09 28.72
C ALA A 154 15.93 -64.24 30.18
N ARG A 155 15.00 -64.64 31.06
CA ARG A 155 15.35 -65.19 32.38
C ARG A 155 14.19 -66.00 32.98
N ALA A 156 13.90 -67.14 32.39
CA ALA A 156 13.14 -68.21 33.04
C ALA A 156 13.47 -69.56 32.37
N ALA A 157 14.58 -70.16 32.80
CA ALA A 157 14.86 -71.58 32.67
C ALA A 157 15.84 -71.96 33.77
#